data_AF-A0A9P7GLU8-F1
#
_entry.id   AF-A0A9P7GLU8-F1
#
_cell.length_a   1.000
_cell.length_b   1.000
_cell.length_c   1.000
_cell.angle_alpha   90.00
_cell.angle_beta   90.00
_cell.angle_gamma   90.00
#
_symmetry.space_group_name_H-M   'P 1'
#
loop_
_entity.id
_entity.type
_entity.pdbx_description
1 polymer ?
#
loop_
_entity_poly.entity_id
_entity_poly.type
_entity_poly.pdbx_seq_one_letter_code
_entity_poly.pdbx_strand_id
1 'polypeptide(L)'
;MADSLRSHPTAVFYDSAAGVSLFSKPISMGNLIMSRLFRKAYIQGLGEDGKGWISIEEVFVRLNTTYAPNGKFARLSNDSVPDENGNPTYIGYDAAVCVQLFEPWILEVYNSTTGLPTSTRLVEPGNIVRSVPPPSGKSAEKLSGWPLSVVDLSVSTELDSTNLKEVYNAAHQNSVNQIIKMISFTDGEGPLGYTELSPALFAQARGLADGSNILPYFAGSGKTLARRYNDRVLSSASINPRHMAVYLTLILVLGLGAGFFVPKLPLNVPHRGFEVYSWMAAFHAEELIGESKTTGISRNLEIDEIAQQMGDLKFRYVNPHSPNGD
;
A
#
# COMPACT_ATOMS: atom_id res chain seq x y z
N MET A 1 16.82 -8.77 12.54
CA MET A 1 15.54 -8.84 11.81
C MET A 1 15.15 -7.43 11.47
N ALA A 2 15.35 -7.00 10.22
CA ALA A 2 15.04 -5.64 9.80
C ALA A 2 13.81 -5.70 8.89
N ASP A 3 12.67 -5.28 9.41
CA ASP A 3 11.48 -5.02 8.60
C ASP A 3 11.69 -3.72 7.84
N SER A 4 11.97 -3.86 6.55
CA SER A 4 11.89 -2.78 5.57
C SER A 4 10.42 -2.41 5.38
N LEU A 5 9.91 -1.47 6.17
CA LEU A 5 8.59 -0.89 5.97
C LEU A 5 8.57 -0.11 4.65
N ARG A 6 8.09 -0.76 3.59
CA ARG A 6 7.78 -0.13 2.31
C ARG A 6 6.39 0.51 2.43
N SER A 7 6.33 1.83 2.35
CA SER A 7 5.08 2.49 1.97
C SER A 7 4.84 2.23 0.47
N HIS A 8 3.70 1.65 0.14
CA HIS A 8 3.24 1.54 -1.24
C HIS A 8 2.37 2.75 -1.56
N PRO A 9 2.84 3.74 -2.34
CA PRO A 9 1.96 4.78 -2.84
C PRO A 9 0.97 4.18 -3.84
N THR A 10 -0.32 4.36 -3.58
CA THR A 10 -1.39 4.16 -4.56
C THR A 10 -1.39 5.35 -5.51
N ALA A 11 -0.80 5.19 -6.69
CA ALA A 11 -0.89 6.18 -7.76
C ALA A 11 -2.23 6.02 -8.50
N VAL A 12 -3.03 7.07 -8.56
CA VAL A 12 -4.27 7.14 -9.35
C VAL A 12 -3.90 7.64 -10.74
N PHE A 13 -4.10 6.81 -11.77
CA PHE A 13 -3.86 7.20 -13.16
C PHE A 13 -5.19 7.53 -13.85
N TYR A 14 -5.28 8.72 -14.43
CA TYR A 14 -6.37 9.08 -15.34
C TYR A 14 -6.02 8.68 -16.77
N ASP A 15 -7.04 8.38 -17.57
CA ASP A 15 -6.97 7.69 -18.86
C ASP A 15 -5.81 8.14 -19.77
N SER A 16 -5.08 7.14 -20.27
CA SER A 16 -3.96 7.22 -21.21
C SER A 16 -2.68 7.94 -20.73
N ALA A 17 -1.97 7.35 -19.77
CA ALA A 17 -0.57 7.70 -19.53
C ALA A 17 0.22 6.54 -18.91
N ALA A 18 1.50 6.40 -19.30
CA ALA A 18 2.46 5.61 -18.55
C ALA A 18 2.60 6.22 -17.16
N GLY A 19 2.37 5.40 -16.14
CA GLY A 19 2.45 5.83 -14.76
C GLY A 19 3.86 5.69 -14.21
N VAL A 20 4.45 6.80 -13.78
CA VAL A 20 5.73 6.78 -13.07
C VAL A 20 5.50 7.34 -11.68
N SER A 21 6.03 6.63 -10.68
CA SER A 21 5.99 7.05 -9.29
C SER A 21 7.42 7.19 -8.79
N LEU A 22 7.69 8.30 -8.10
CA LEU A 22 8.92 8.46 -7.36
C LEU A 22 8.74 7.79 -6.00
N PHE A 23 9.75 7.03 -5.59
CA PHE A 23 9.74 6.37 -4.29
C PHE A 23 10.73 7.10 -3.39
N SER A 24 10.27 7.46 -2.20
CA SER A 24 11.13 7.85 -1.09
C SER A 24 11.34 6.63 -0.20
N LYS A 25 12.60 6.33 0.13
CA LYS A 25 12.92 5.30 1.14
C LYS A 25 13.65 5.93 2.30
N PRO A 26 13.16 5.77 3.53
CA PRO A 26 13.94 6.11 4.72
C PRO A 26 15.10 5.12 4.87
N ILE A 27 16.34 5.60 4.82
CA ILE A 27 17.52 4.79 5.13
C ILE A 27 17.88 5.04 6.60
N SER A 28 17.46 4.13 7.49
CA SER A 28 17.93 4.15 8.87
C SER A 28 19.36 3.62 8.94
N MET A 29 20.27 4.42 9.52
CA MET A 29 21.73 4.17 9.55
C MET A 29 22.15 2.97 10.40
N GLY A 30 21.22 2.24 11.02
CA GLY A 30 21.49 1.25 12.06
C GLY A 30 22.31 0.01 11.67
N ASN A 31 22.62 -0.26 10.39
CA ASN A 31 23.36 -1.47 9.98
C ASN A 31 24.10 -1.36 8.62
N LEU A 32 24.58 -0.18 8.22
CA LEU A 32 25.40 -0.07 7.01
C LEU A 32 26.89 -0.26 7.34
N ILE A 33 27.47 -1.38 6.87
CA ILE A 33 28.92 -1.64 6.93
C ILE A 33 29.64 -0.53 6.15
N MET A 34 30.26 0.36 6.90
CA MET A 34 30.73 1.70 6.56
C MET A 34 32.10 1.73 5.83
N SER A 35 32.47 0.69 5.05
CA SER A 35 33.87 0.56 4.59
C SER A 35 34.14 0.84 3.11
N ARG A 36 33.14 1.08 2.25
CA ARG A 36 33.41 1.28 0.80
C ARG A 36 32.70 2.42 0.07
N LEU A 37 31.77 3.15 0.69
CA LEU A 37 30.94 4.15 -0.02
C LEU A 37 31.38 5.63 0.14
N PHE A 38 32.33 5.95 1.02
CA PHE A 38 32.79 7.32 1.26
C PHE A 38 34.20 7.60 0.71
N ARG A 39 34.45 7.35 -0.58
CA ARG A 39 35.48 8.11 -1.30
C ARG A 39 34.80 9.15 -2.16
N LYS A 40 34.79 10.40 -1.67
CA LYS A 40 34.24 11.60 -2.32
C LYS A 40 32.73 11.57 -2.59
N ALA A 41 31.91 11.51 -1.54
CA ALA A 41 30.53 11.98 -1.65
C ALA A 41 30.52 13.52 -1.46
N TYR A 42 31.01 14.24 -2.47
CA TYR A 42 30.40 15.52 -2.81
C TYR A 42 28.97 15.13 -3.23
N ILE A 43 27.94 15.52 -2.48
CA ILE A 43 26.56 15.11 -2.77
C ILE A 43 26.11 15.89 -4.01
N GLN A 44 26.54 15.38 -5.17
CA GLN A 44 26.25 15.87 -6.50
C GLN A 44 25.09 15.02 -7.01
N GLY A 45 23.87 15.50 -6.77
CA GLY A 45 22.66 14.77 -7.12
C GLY A 45 21.43 15.60 -6.78
N LEU A 46 21.39 16.87 -7.20
CA LEU A 46 20.24 17.76 -7.03
C LEU A 46 19.32 17.72 -8.27
N GLY A 47 19.20 16.57 -8.91
CA GLY A 47 18.40 16.38 -10.14
C GLY A 47 19.06 16.87 -11.42
N GLU A 48 20.33 17.29 -11.39
CA GLU A 48 21.06 17.75 -12.58
C GLU A 48 21.30 16.63 -13.61
N ASP A 49 21.34 15.38 -13.17
CA ASP A 49 21.53 14.21 -14.01
C ASP A 49 20.21 13.50 -14.38
N GLY A 50 19.08 14.12 -14.05
CA GLY A 50 17.75 13.57 -14.32
C GLY A 50 17.36 12.33 -13.49
N LYS A 51 18.22 11.86 -12.58
CA LYS A 51 18.03 10.61 -11.82
C LYS A 51 17.44 10.81 -10.43
N GLY A 52 16.89 11.99 -10.16
CA GLY A 52 16.27 12.33 -8.89
C GLY A 52 17.22 13.06 -7.93
N TRP A 53 16.95 12.94 -6.63
CA TRP A 53 17.57 13.78 -5.60
C TRP A 53 18.11 12.97 -4.44
N ILE A 54 19.28 13.39 -3.96
CA ILE A 54 19.86 12.91 -2.70
C ILE A 54 20.08 14.12 -1.81
N SER A 55 19.42 14.13 -0.65
CA SER A 55 19.59 15.16 0.38
C SER A 55 19.93 14.51 1.72
N ILE A 56 20.70 15.25 2.51
CA ILE A 56 20.85 14.97 3.95
C ILE A 56 19.93 15.93 4.66
N GLU A 57 19.08 15.38 5.51
CA GLU A 57 18.21 16.15 6.37
C GLU A 57 18.67 16.02 7.82
N GLU A 58 18.75 17.16 8.49
CA GLU A 58 18.98 17.23 9.93
C GLU A 58 17.73 17.78 10.61
N VAL A 59 17.27 17.07 11.62
CA VAL A 59 16.21 17.55 12.50
C VAL A 59 16.81 17.76 13.88
N PHE A 60 16.59 18.95 14.42
CA PHE A 60 16.97 19.31 15.77
C PHE A 60 15.73 19.58 16.60
N VAL A 61 15.56 18.80 17.63
CA VAL A 61 14.47 18.93 18.59
C VAL A 61 14.99 19.68 19.80
N ARG A 62 14.35 20.81 20.10
CA ARG A 62 14.57 21.59 21.32
C ARG A 62 13.24 21.66 22.06
N LEU A 63 13.13 20.98 23.20
CA LEU A 63 11.88 20.89 23.94
C LEU A 63 12.10 21.14 25.42
N ASN A 64 11.20 21.88 26.06
CA ASN A 64 11.24 22.02 27.52
C ASN A 64 10.75 20.71 28.16
N THR A 65 11.48 20.21 29.17
CA THR A 65 11.09 19.04 29.96
C THR A 65 9.69 19.16 30.58
N THR A 66 9.16 20.37 30.80
CA THR A 66 7.75 20.56 31.22
C THR A 66 6.77 19.94 30.22
N TYR A 67 7.05 20.05 28.92
CA TYR A 67 6.18 19.55 27.85
C TYR A 67 6.50 18.11 27.42
N ALA A 68 7.57 17.54 27.98
CA ALA A 68 8.00 16.17 27.76
C ALA A 68 8.48 15.57 29.09
N PRO A 69 7.56 15.30 30.03
CA PRO A 69 7.91 14.81 31.35
C PRO A 69 8.60 13.44 31.30
N ASN A 70 8.30 12.65 30.26
CA ASN A 70 8.91 11.35 29.99
C ASN A 70 10.02 11.44 28.93
N GLY A 71 10.44 12.66 28.56
CA GLY A 71 11.42 12.92 27.52
C GLY A 71 12.82 12.47 27.91
N LYS A 72 13.46 11.67 27.05
CA LYS A 72 14.86 11.25 27.18
C LYS A 72 15.69 11.98 26.13
N PHE A 73 16.35 13.04 26.57
CA PHE A 73 17.16 13.88 25.70
C PHE A 73 18.64 13.50 25.77
N ALA A 74 19.33 13.55 24.63
CA ALA A 74 20.77 13.33 24.56
C ALA A 74 21.56 14.40 25.34
N ARG A 75 21.04 15.63 25.40
CA ARG A 75 21.63 16.73 26.17
C ARG A 75 20.54 17.62 26.79
N LEU A 76 20.80 18.08 28.02
CA LEU A 76 20.00 19.10 28.70
C LEU A 76 20.74 20.44 28.72
N SER A 77 20.02 21.55 28.81
CA SER A 77 20.60 22.88 29.04
C SER A 77 21.28 22.95 30.41
N ASN A 78 22.34 23.75 30.50
CA ASN A 78 23.02 24.01 31.78
C ASN A 78 22.17 24.92 32.68
N ASP A 79 21.44 25.86 32.07
CA ASP A 79 20.57 26.79 32.78
C ASP A 79 19.15 26.22 32.90
N SER A 80 18.55 26.37 34.08
CA SER A 80 17.16 26.03 34.32
C SER A 80 16.22 27.15 33.84
N VAL A 81 15.14 26.79 33.17
CA VAL A 81 14.03 27.66 32.81
C VAL A 81 12.87 27.36 33.77
N PRO A 82 12.32 28.34 34.50
CA PRO A 82 11.18 28.08 35.36
C PRO A 82 9.91 27.78 34.53
N ASP A 83 9.10 26.81 34.97
CA ASP A 83 7.78 26.55 34.42
C ASP A 83 6.73 27.58 34.91
N GLU A 84 5.46 27.43 34.51
CA GLU A 84 4.35 28.29 34.94
C GLU A 84 4.14 28.31 36.46
N ASN A 85 4.60 27.26 37.16
CA ASN A 85 4.52 27.13 38.62
C ASN A 85 5.80 27.59 39.33
N GLY A 86 6.81 28.05 38.59
CA GLY A 86 8.11 28.46 39.10
C GLY A 86 9.07 27.30 39.42
N ASN A 87 8.73 26.06 39.05
CA ASN A 87 9.63 24.92 39.21
C ASN A 87 10.77 24.99 38.18
N PRO A 88 12.00 24.64 38.57
CA PRO A 88 13.11 24.60 37.63
C PRO A 88 12.91 23.47 36.62
N THR A 89 12.89 23.81 35.34
CA THR A 89 12.84 22.87 34.21
C THR A 89 14.03 23.09 33.29
N TYR A 90 14.31 22.14 32.40
CA TYR A 90 15.47 22.22 31.51
C TYR A 90 15.04 22.11 30.06
N ILE A 91 15.87 22.62 29.16
CA ILE A 91 15.67 22.44 27.74
C ILE A 91 16.41 21.17 27.32
N GLY A 92 15.66 20.19 26.85
CA GLY A 92 16.16 18.99 26.21
C GLY A 92 16.47 19.20 24.73
N TYR A 93 17.55 18.55 24.30
CA TYR A 93 18.04 18.56 22.93
C TYR A 93 18.20 17.15 22.40
N ASP A 94 17.54 16.88 21.27
CA ASP A 94 17.69 15.67 20.48
C ASP A 94 17.95 16.03 19.02
N ALA A 95 18.63 15.14 18.30
CA ALA A 95 18.88 15.33 16.88
C ALA A 95 18.82 14.00 16.14
N ALA A 96 18.31 14.04 14.91
CA ALA A 96 18.42 12.93 13.98
C ALA A 96 18.93 13.44 12.63
N VAL A 97 19.74 12.62 11.99
CA VAL A 97 20.22 12.86 10.63
C VAL A 97 19.68 11.74 9.76
N CYS A 98 18.94 12.11 8.71
CA CYS A 98 18.38 11.18 7.74
C CYS A 98 18.97 11.44 6.37
N VAL A 99 19.20 10.36 5.62
CA VAL A 99 19.49 10.46 4.19
C VAL A 99 18.18 10.24 3.47
N GLN A 100 17.80 11.23 2.66
CA GLN A 100 16.63 11.16 1.82
C GLN A 100 17.05 10.93 0.38
N LEU A 101 16.39 9.95 -0.23
CA LEU A 101 16.63 9.52 -1.60
C LEU A 101 15.30 9.57 -2.35
N PHE A 102 15.25 10.34 -3.42
CA PHE A 102 14.20 10.30 -4.43
C PHE A 102 14.79 9.70 -5.70
N GLU A 103 14.27 8.54 -6.07
CA GLU A 103 14.69 7.84 -7.27
C GLU A 103 13.47 7.54 -8.17
N PRO A 104 13.62 7.68 -9.50
CA PRO A 104 12.60 7.26 -10.44
C PRO A 104 12.52 5.73 -10.47
N TRP A 105 11.29 5.22 -10.52
CA TRP A 105 11.02 3.79 -10.65
C TRP A 105 10.06 3.52 -11.80
N ILE A 106 10.31 2.43 -12.51
CA ILE A 106 9.41 1.93 -13.53
C ILE A 106 8.39 1.00 -12.89
N LEU A 107 7.12 1.30 -13.13
CA LEU A 107 5.98 0.56 -12.62
C LEU A 107 5.29 -0.25 -13.71
N GLU A 108 4.79 -1.40 -13.30
CA GLU A 108 3.82 -2.17 -14.06
C GLU A 108 2.42 -1.73 -13.62
N VAL A 109 1.61 -1.30 -14.58
CA VAL A 109 0.25 -0.83 -14.35
C VAL A 109 -0.71 -1.72 -15.13
N TYR A 110 -1.71 -2.26 -14.43
CA TYR A 110 -2.80 -2.98 -15.04
C TYR A 110 -3.95 -2.00 -15.32
N ASN A 111 -4.27 -1.85 -16.61
CA ASN A 111 -5.40 -1.05 -17.05
C ASN A 111 -6.56 -1.99 -17.41
N SER A 112 -7.61 -1.99 -16.58
CA SER A 112 -8.83 -2.78 -16.80
C SER A 112 -9.88 -1.93 -17.51
N THR A 113 -10.68 -2.55 -18.38
CA THR A 113 -11.86 -1.89 -18.96
C THR A 113 -12.99 -1.65 -17.95
N THR A 114 -12.94 -2.30 -16.78
CA THR A 114 -14.00 -2.28 -15.77
C THR A 114 -13.64 -1.55 -14.48
N GLY A 115 -12.46 -0.92 -14.40
CA GLY A 115 -12.00 -0.27 -13.16
C GLY A 115 -10.87 0.72 -13.37
N LEU A 116 -10.51 1.42 -12.30
CA LEU A 116 -9.38 2.34 -12.32
C LEU A 116 -8.06 1.57 -12.53
N PRO A 117 -7.09 2.14 -13.25
CA PRO A 117 -5.78 1.53 -13.39
C PRO A 117 -5.14 1.31 -12.02
N THR A 118 -4.50 0.15 -11.84
CA THR A 118 -3.83 -0.20 -10.59
C THR A 118 -2.38 -0.58 -10.86
N SER A 119 -1.47 -0.08 -10.02
CA SER A 119 -0.07 -0.51 -10.04
C SER A 119 0.04 -1.93 -9.52
N THR A 120 0.61 -2.85 -10.29
CA THR A 120 0.77 -4.26 -9.88
C THR A 120 2.13 -4.50 -9.25
N ARG A 121 3.20 -3.89 -9.78
CA ARG A 121 4.57 -4.19 -9.36
C ARG A 121 5.58 -3.09 -9.71
N LEU A 122 6.64 -3.01 -8.90
CA LEU A 122 7.89 -2.30 -9.23
C LEU A 122 8.75 -3.15 -10.18
N VAL A 123 9.03 -2.65 -11.37
CA VAL A 123 9.80 -3.38 -12.39
C VAL A 123 11.29 -3.22 -12.13
N GLU A 124 11.79 -1.98 -12.21
CA GLU A 124 13.20 -1.66 -12.04
C GLU A 124 13.40 -0.20 -11.60
N PRO A 125 14.49 0.11 -10.88
CA PRO A 125 14.88 1.49 -10.61
C PRO A 125 15.45 2.12 -11.88
N GLY A 126 15.13 3.39 -12.10
CA GLY A 126 15.63 4.18 -13.22
C GLY A 126 14.57 5.01 -13.92
N ASN A 127 15.04 5.90 -14.77
CA ASN A 127 14.24 6.83 -15.56
C ASN A 127 14.08 6.41 -17.03
N ILE A 128 14.73 5.33 -17.46
CA ILE A 128 14.69 4.81 -18.83
C ILE A 128 14.19 3.38 -18.78
N VAL A 129 13.16 3.06 -19.56
CA VAL A 129 12.67 1.69 -19.70
C VAL A 129 13.68 0.88 -20.50
N ARG A 130 14.58 0.17 -19.80
CA ARG A 130 15.62 -0.62 -20.47
C ARG A 130 14.99 -1.83 -21.14
N SER A 131 15.42 -2.15 -22.35
CA SER A 131 15.09 -3.46 -22.94
C SER A 131 15.79 -4.48 -22.06
N VAL A 132 15.05 -5.12 -21.14
CA VAL A 132 15.63 -6.03 -20.14
C VAL A 132 16.37 -7.11 -20.91
N PRO A 133 17.72 -7.13 -20.90
CA PRO A 133 18.44 -8.27 -21.37
C PRO A 133 18.23 -9.31 -20.27
N PRO A 134 17.66 -10.49 -20.57
CA PRO A 134 17.45 -11.51 -19.56
C PRO A 134 18.80 -11.83 -18.91
N PRO A 135 18.92 -11.80 -17.57
CA PRO A 135 20.19 -12.14 -16.87
C PRO A 135 20.64 -13.60 -17.09
N SER A 136 19.87 -14.40 -17.84
CA SER A 136 20.05 -15.84 -18.03
C SER A 136 19.86 -16.31 -19.50
N GLY A 137 20.15 -15.47 -20.50
CA GLY A 137 20.19 -15.91 -21.91
C GLY A 137 18.85 -16.38 -22.51
N LYS A 138 17.73 -16.21 -21.80
CA LYS A 138 16.39 -16.58 -22.27
C LYS A 138 15.73 -15.41 -22.98
N SER A 139 15.81 -15.41 -24.31
CA SER A 139 15.01 -14.63 -25.27
C SER A 139 14.58 -13.24 -24.79
N ALA A 140 15.35 -12.23 -25.20
CA ALA A 140 14.98 -10.81 -25.07
C ALA A 140 13.50 -10.58 -25.41
N GLU A 141 12.85 -9.67 -24.68
CA GLU A 141 11.46 -9.29 -24.95
C GLU A 141 11.27 -9.01 -26.44
N LYS A 142 10.40 -9.80 -27.09
CA LYS A 142 10.12 -9.62 -28.51
C LYS A 142 9.19 -8.41 -28.67
N LEU A 143 9.80 -7.25 -28.88
CA LEU A 143 9.07 -6.04 -29.22
C LEU A 143 8.38 -6.23 -30.58
N SER A 144 7.10 -5.88 -30.65
CA SER A 144 6.30 -5.92 -31.87
C SER A 144 6.16 -4.51 -32.44
N GLY A 145 6.45 -4.35 -33.73
CA GLY A 145 6.34 -3.07 -34.44
C GLY A 145 7.63 -2.26 -34.45
N TRP A 146 7.56 -1.08 -35.07
CA TRP A 146 8.66 -0.12 -35.10
C TRP A 146 8.75 0.62 -33.76
N PRO A 147 9.95 0.93 -33.25
CA PRO A 147 10.09 1.71 -32.02
C PRO A 147 9.37 3.05 -32.16
N LEU A 148 8.48 3.38 -31.21
CA LEU A 148 7.75 4.66 -31.24
C LEU A 148 8.69 5.86 -31.23
N SER A 149 9.87 5.73 -30.62
CA SER A 149 10.91 6.78 -30.61
C SER A 149 11.43 7.15 -32.01
N VAL A 150 11.26 6.27 -33.00
CA VAL A 150 11.64 6.53 -34.41
C VAL A 150 10.46 7.12 -35.19
N VAL A 151 9.23 6.73 -34.82
CA VAL A 151 8.01 7.14 -35.53
C VAL A 151 7.51 8.51 -35.06
N ASP A 152 7.61 8.80 -33.77
CA ASP A 152 7.16 10.05 -33.16
C ASP A 152 8.27 10.61 -32.25
N LEU A 153 8.94 11.66 -32.73
CA LEU A 153 10.01 12.36 -31.99
C LEU A 153 9.49 13.10 -30.75
N SER A 154 8.17 13.25 -30.59
CA SER A 154 7.56 13.85 -29.40
C SER A 154 7.42 12.88 -28.22
N VAL A 155 7.72 11.59 -28.42
CA VAL A 155 7.67 10.57 -27.36
C VAL A 155 9.00 10.55 -26.61
N SER A 156 8.98 10.88 -25.31
CA SER A 156 10.16 10.75 -24.47
C SER A 156 10.38 9.30 -24.03
N THR A 157 11.60 8.81 -24.19
CA THR A 157 12.03 7.48 -23.70
C THR A 157 12.62 7.53 -22.30
N GLU A 158 12.94 8.73 -21.84
CA GLU A 158 13.57 9.01 -20.56
C GLU A 158 12.71 9.99 -19.77
N LEU A 159 12.61 9.75 -18.48
CA LEU A 159 12.04 10.72 -17.56
C LEU A 159 13.16 11.62 -17.10
N ASP A 160 12.98 12.90 -17.37
CA ASP A 160 13.98 13.88 -17.01
C ASP A 160 13.48 14.70 -15.82
N SER A 161 14.27 14.68 -14.75
CA SER A 161 14.08 15.58 -13.61
C SER A 161 14.98 16.83 -13.67
N THR A 162 15.73 17.00 -14.75
CA THR A 162 16.54 18.20 -15.00
C THR A 162 15.67 19.45 -14.92
N ASN A 163 16.20 20.50 -14.29
CA ASN A 163 15.52 21.77 -14.01
C ASN A 163 14.32 21.70 -13.05
N LEU A 164 14.01 20.56 -12.45
CA LEU A 164 12.95 20.45 -11.43
C LEU A 164 13.45 20.70 -10.00
N LYS A 165 14.70 21.18 -9.85
CA LYS A 165 15.30 21.49 -8.55
C LYS A 165 14.49 22.51 -7.74
N GLU A 166 14.02 23.58 -8.37
CA GLU A 166 13.25 24.62 -7.67
C GLU A 166 11.87 24.09 -7.23
N VAL A 167 11.26 23.25 -8.08
CA VAL A 167 10.00 22.56 -7.77
C VAL A 167 10.19 21.61 -6.58
N TYR A 168 11.27 20.82 -6.62
CA TYR A 168 11.68 19.96 -5.52
C TYR A 168 11.85 20.77 -4.22
N ASN A 169 12.64 21.84 -4.25
CA ASN A 169 12.90 22.68 -3.08
C ASN A 169 11.61 23.25 -2.48
N ALA A 170 10.73 23.79 -3.31
CA ALA A 170 9.47 24.37 -2.85
C ALA A 170 8.54 23.32 -2.24
N ALA A 171 8.35 22.18 -2.93
CA ALA A 171 7.48 21.10 -2.44
C ALA A 171 8.03 20.44 -1.18
N HIS A 172 9.35 20.29 -1.10
CA HIS A 172 10.05 19.76 0.05
C HIS A 172 10.01 20.70 1.26
N GLN A 173 10.11 22.02 1.07
CA GLN A 173 9.89 22.98 2.16
C GLN A 173 8.45 22.94 2.67
N ASN A 174 7.48 22.79 1.76
CA ASN A 174 6.08 22.64 2.14
C ASN A 174 5.82 21.35 2.93
N SER A 175 6.50 20.25 2.60
CA SER A 175 6.39 19.01 3.38
C SER A 175 6.97 19.18 4.79
N VAL A 176 8.06 19.95 4.98
CA VAL A 176 8.60 20.27 6.33
C VAL A 176 7.54 21.01 7.15
N ASN A 177 6.86 21.97 6.52
CA ASN A 177 5.83 22.76 7.21
C ASN A 177 4.60 21.94 7.60
N GLN A 178 4.40 20.74 7.07
CA GLN A 178 3.31 19.84 7.50
C GLN A 178 3.70 18.91 8.66
N ILE A 179 4.98 18.85 9.01
CA ILE A 179 5.54 18.11 10.16
C ILE A 179 5.31 18.95 11.44
N ILE A 180 4.04 19.31 11.70
CA ILE A 180 3.64 20.14 12.85
C ILE A 180 3.47 19.30 14.12
N LYS A 181 3.41 17.97 14.02
CA LYS A 181 3.16 17.07 15.15
C LYS A 181 4.44 16.33 15.58
N MET A 182 5.22 16.92 16.48
CA MET A 182 6.45 16.33 17.03
C MET A 182 6.24 14.95 17.70
N ILE A 183 5.04 14.68 18.21
CA ILE A 183 4.71 13.42 18.90
C ILE A 183 4.74 12.23 17.94
N SER A 184 4.53 12.47 16.63
CA SER A 184 4.55 11.43 15.59
C SER A 184 5.94 10.82 15.35
N PHE A 185 7.00 11.38 15.94
CA PHE A 185 8.38 10.89 15.80
C PHE A 185 8.86 10.13 17.03
N THR A 186 7.97 9.86 17.97
CA THR A 186 8.25 9.19 19.23
C THR A 186 7.24 8.08 19.47
N ASP A 187 7.54 7.15 20.37
CA ASP A 187 6.62 6.06 20.71
C ASP A 187 5.51 6.45 21.68
N GLY A 188 5.47 7.71 22.15
CA GLY A 188 4.47 8.15 23.12
C GLY A 188 3.23 8.77 22.50
N GLU A 189 2.18 8.86 23.30
CA GLU A 189 0.85 9.30 22.88
C GLU A 189 0.44 10.63 23.54
N GLY A 190 -0.33 11.44 22.80
CA GLY A 190 -0.90 12.68 23.31
C GLY A 190 0.05 13.89 23.27
N PRO A 191 -0.43 15.10 23.61
CA PRO A 191 0.30 16.36 23.43
C PRO A 191 1.61 16.46 24.24
N LEU A 192 1.73 15.69 25.34
CA LEU A 192 2.90 15.63 26.22
C LEU A 192 3.64 14.29 26.11
N GLY A 193 3.29 13.47 25.10
CA GLY A 193 3.79 12.12 24.91
C GLY A 193 5.20 12.04 24.32
N TYR A 194 5.93 13.14 24.20
CA TYR A 194 7.28 13.08 23.64
C TYR A 194 8.20 12.26 24.57
N THR A 195 8.76 11.17 24.05
CA THR A 195 9.71 10.31 24.76
C THR A 195 11.12 10.51 24.23
N GLU A 196 11.45 9.95 23.09
CA GLU A 196 12.74 10.10 22.43
C GLU A 196 12.54 10.20 20.93
N LEU A 197 13.40 10.95 20.25
CA LEU A 197 13.36 11.04 18.80
C LEU A 197 13.72 9.69 18.18
N SER A 198 12.73 9.01 17.60
CA SER A 198 12.93 7.77 16.86
C SER A 198 13.29 8.09 15.40
N PRO A 199 14.51 7.77 14.94
CA PRO A 199 14.90 8.02 13.56
C PRO A 199 14.04 7.23 12.57
N ALA A 200 13.53 6.06 12.95
CA ALA A 200 12.66 5.25 12.10
C ALA A 200 11.29 5.89 11.88
N LEU A 201 10.64 6.36 12.96
CA LEU A 201 9.35 7.03 12.89
C LEU A 201 9.47 8.38 12.18
N PHE A 202 10.52 9.15 12.49
CA PHE A 202 10.81 10.39 11.79
C PHE A 202 10.98 10.15 10.28
N ALA A 203 11.81 9.18 9.89
CA ALA A 203 12.06 8.93 8.48
C ALA A 203 10.81 8.39 7.75
N GLN A 204 9.96 7.60 8.41
CA GLN A 204 8.67 7.18 7.86
C GLN A 204 7.70 8.35 7.66
N ALA A 205 7.49 9.16 8.70
CA ALA A 205 6.60 10.31 8.64
C ALA A 205 7.08 11.35 7.61
N ARG A 206 8.40 11.55 7.54
CA ARG A 206 9.05 12.39 6.54
C ARG A 206 8.81 11.86 5.13
N GLY A 207 9.12 10.58 4.90
CA GLY A 207 8.89 9.94 3.60
C GLY A 207 7.43 10.01 3.13
N LEU A 208 6.47 9.89 4.05
CA LEU A 208 5.04 10.05 3.77
C LEU A 208 4.66 11.50 3.43
N ALA A 209 5.12 12.47 4.23
CA ALA A 209 4.86 13.88 4.00
C ALA A 209 5.47 14.36 2.68
N ASP A 210 6.69 13.91 2.38
CA ASP A 210 7.32 14.17 1.10
C ASP A 210 6.60 13.47 -0.05
N GLY A 211 6.23 12.20 0.10
CA GLY A 211 5.46 11.48 -0.91
C GLY A 211 4.15 12.18 -1.27
N SER A 212 3.38 12.65 -0.28
CA SER A 212 2.10 13.31 -0.52
C SER A 212 2.23 14.71 -1.13
N ASN A 213 3.27 15.47 -0.76
CA ASN A 213 3.42 16.86 -1.19
C ASN A 213 4.28 17.04 -2.42
N ILE A 214 5.25 16.15 -2.65
CA ILE A 214 6.22 16.28 -3.73
C ILE A 214 5.72 15.58 -5.01
N LEU A 215 5.10 14.40 -4.89
CA LEU A 215 4.65 13.62 -6.05
C LEU A 215 3.75 14.38 -7.02
N PRO A 216 2.77 15.20 -6.57
CA PRO A 216 1.89 15.91 -7.49
C PRO A 216 2.63 16.89 -8.41
N TYR A 217 3.76 17.44 -7.96
CA TYR A 217 4.56 18.38 -8.76
C TYR A 217 5.46 17.69 -9.78
N PHE A 218 5.64 16.37 -9.65
CA PHE A 218 6.34 15.54 -10.62
C PHE A 218 5.39 14.80 -11.56
N ALA A 219 4.07 14.95 -11.36
CA ALA A 219 3.08 14.50 -12.33
C ALA A 219 3.00 15.53 -13.48
N GLY A 220 3.25 15.06 -14.70
CA GLY A 220 3.18 15.89 -15.90
C GLY A 220 2.37 15.22 -17.01
N SER A 221 1.88 16.02 -17.95
CA SER A 221 1.27 15.54 -19.18
C SER A 221 2.31 15.52 -20.30
N GLY A 222 2.91 14.35 -20.52
CA GLY A 222 3.89 14.14 -21.59
C GLY A 222 3.65 12.79 -22.25
N LYS A 223 3.94 12.70 -23.56
CA LYS A 223 3.98 11.41 -24.23
C LYS A 223 5.23 10.67 -23.78
N THR A 224 5.06 9.64 -22.97
CA THR A 224 6.14 8.79 -22.49
C THR A 224 6.06 7.41 -23.13
N LEU A 225 7.21 6.81 -23.42
CA LEU A 225 7.27 5.46 -23.95
C LEU A 225 6.84 4.47 -22.85
N ALA A 226 5.75 3.75 -23.11
CA ALA A 226 5.30 2.63 -22.28
C ALA A 226 5.38 1.32 -23.06
N ARG A 227 5.56 0.21 -22.33
CA ARG A 227 5.36 -1.14 -22.88
C ARG A 227 3.98 -1.63 -22.52
N ARG A 228 3.29 -2.16 -23.53
CA ARG A 228 2.03 -2.88 -23.35
C ARG A 228 2.28 -4.36 -23.57
N TYR A 229 1.93 -5.15 -22.56
CA TYR A 229 1.82 -6.60 -22.69
C TYR A 229 0.36 -6.93 -22.93
N ASN A 230 0.09 -7.74 -23.95
CA ASN A 230 -1.26 -8.28 -24.11
C ASN A 230 -1.51 -9.27 -22.99
N ASP A 231 -2.60 -9.07 -22.27
CA ASP A 231 -3.03 -10.01 -21.26
C ASP A 231 -3.26 -11.37 -21.94
N ARG A 232 -2.58 -12.39 -21.44
CA ARG A 232 -2.76 -13.77 -21.88
C ARG A 232 -3.43 -14.49 -20.75
N VAL A 233 -4.71 -14.79 -20.93
CA VAL A 233 -5.45 -15.67 -20.05
C VAL A 233 -4.80 -17.06 -20.12
N LEU A 234 -3.92 -17.35 -19.15
CA LEU A 234 -3.19 -18.62 -19.08
C LEU A 234 -4.12 -19.79 -18.72
N SER A 235 -5.22 -19.49 -18.05
CA SER A 235 -6.24 -20.45 -17.65
C SER A 235 -7.62 -19.85 -17.86
N SER A 236 -8.41 -20.48 -18.72
CA SER A 236 -9.85 -20.23 -18.81
C SER A 236 -10.57 -21.48 -18.34
N ALA A 237 -11.43 -21.33 -17.34
CA ALA A 237 -12.31 -22.40 -16.90
C ALA A 237 -13.67 -22.21 -17.58
N SER A 238 -14.01 -23.10 -18.50
CA SER A 238 -15.35 -23.16 -19.08
C SER A 238 -16.10 -24.37 -18.53
N ILE A 239 -17.30 -24.16 -18.00
CA ILE A 239 -18.17 -25.25 -17.56
C ILE A 239 -18.99 -25.70 -18.77
N ASN A 240 -18.86 -26.97 -19.15
CA ASN A 240 -19.74 -27.54 -20.17
C ASN A 240 -21.12 -27.80 -19.55
N PRO A 241 -22.20 -27.14 -20.04
CA PRO A 241 -23.52 -27.24 -19.43
C PRO A 241 -24.07 -28.67 -19.46
N ARG A 242 -23.69 -29.48 -20.46
CA ARG A 242 -24.13 -30.88 -20.55
C ARG A 242 -23.54 -31.74 -19.44
N HIS A 243 -22.23 -31.62 -19.20
CA HIS A 243 -21.58 -32.37 -18.11
C HIS A 243 -22.08 -31.90 -16.75
N MET A 244 -22.24 -30.58 -16.55
CA MET A 244 -22.83 -30.02 -15.34
C MET A 244 -24.24 -30.57 -15.08
N ALA A 245 -25.10 -30.60 -16.10
CA ALA A 245 -26.45 -31.15 -15.98
C ALA A 245 -26.46 -32.64 -15.62
N VAL A 246 -25.57 -33.44 -16.23
CA VAL A 246 -25.42 -34.86 -15.90
C VAL A 246 -24.98 -35.06 -14.45
N TYR A 247 -23.97 -34.32 -13.99
CA TYR A 247 -23.53 -34.40 -12.59
C TYR A 247 -24.61 -33.97 -11.61
N LEU A 248 -25.33 -32.86 -11.89
CA LEU A 248 -26.45 -32.41 -11.08
C LEU A 248 -27.57 -33.45 -11.02
N THR A 249 -27.89 -34.10 -12.14
CA THR A 249 -28.91 -35.14 -12.19
C THR A 249 -28.47 -36.40 -11.43
N LEU A 250 -27.21 -36.79 -11.55
CA LEU A 250 -26.65 -37.90 -10.76
C LEU A 250 -26.72 -37.64 -9.26
N ILE A 251 -26.32 -36.45 -8.82
CA ILE A 251 -26.40 -36.03 -7.41
C ILE A 251 -27.86 -36.05 -6.95
N LEU A 252 -28.80 -35.54 -7.76
CA LEU A 252 -30.23 -35.55 -7.45
C LEU A 252 -30.78 -36.98 -7.29
N VAL A 253 -30.46 -37.88 -8.22
CA VAL A 253 -30.93 -39.27 -8.18
C VAL A 253 -30.32 -40.02 -6.99
N LEU A 254 -29.03 -39.84 -6.71
CA LEU A 254 -28.37 -40.40 -5.54
C LEU A 254 -28.97 -39.86 -4.24
N GLY A 255 -29.27 -38.55 -4.17
CA GLY A 255 -29.94 -37.92 -3.04
C GLY A 255 -31.36 -38.46 -2.82
N LEU A 256 -32.15 -38.61 -3.88
CA LEU A 256 -33.47 -39.23 -3.83
C LEU A 256 -33.38 -40.69 -3.37
N GLY A 257 -32.44 -41.46 -3.94
CA GLY A 257 -32.18 -42.84 -3.54
C GLY A 257 -31.84 -42.94 -2.05
N ALA A 258 -30.87 -42.15 -1.58
CA ALA A 258 -30.53 -42.08 -0.17
C ALA A 258 -31.75 -41.75 0.69
N GLY A 259 -32.58 -40.77 0.29
CA GLY A 259 -33.82 -40.41 0.98
C GLY A 259 -34.83 -41.56 1.11
N PHE A 260 -34.93 -42.44 0.11
CA PHE A 260 -35.77 -43.64 0.19
C PHE A 260 -35.18 -44.74 1.07
N PHE A 261 -33.85 -44.84 1.13
CA PHE A 261 -33.15 -45.89 1.89
C PHE A 261 -32.76 -45.47 3.31
N VAL A 262 -33.06 -44.25 3.77
CA VAL A 262 -32.96 -43.91 5.19
C VAL A 262 -34.05 -44.66 5.95
N PRO A 263 -33.72 -45.66 6.79
CA PRO A 263 -34.72 -46.37 7.57
C PRO A 263 -35.36 -45.37 8.54
N LYS A 264 -36.68 -45.18 8.40
CA LYS A 264 -37.45 -44.34 9.31
C LYS A 264 -37.34 -44.94 10.70
N LEU A 265 -36.82 -44.16 11.65
CA LEU A 265 -36.78 -44.57 13.05
C LEU A 265 -38.21 -44.91 13.51
N PRO A 266 -38.44 -46.09 14.11
CA PRO A 266 -39.74 -46.44 14.67
C PRO A 266 -39.99 -45.54 15.87
N LEU A 267 -40.76 -44.45 15.67
CA LEU A 267 -41.38 -43.54 16.66
C LEU A 267 -41.70 -42.15 16.09
N ASN A 268 -41.52 -41.91 14.78
CA ASN A 268 -41.90 -40.64 14.12
C ASN A 268 -41.20 -39.40 14.73
N VAL A 269 -40.06 -39.59 15.39
CA VAL A 269 -39.21 -38.49 15.87
C VAL A 269 -38.59 -37.81 14.65
N PRO A 270 -38.75 -36.49 14.48
CA PRO A 270 -38.18 -35.78 13.35
C PRO A 270 -36.66 -35.95 13.36
N HIS A 271 -36.08 -36.41 12.24
CA HIS A 271 -34.64 -36.39 12.07
C HIS A 271 -34.16 -34.95 12.24
N ARG A 272 -33.16 -34.72 13.12
CA ARG A 272 -32.48 -33.44 13.27
C ARG A 272 -32.07 -32.98 11.86
N GLY A 273 -32.74 -31.94 11.36
CA GLY A 273 -32.70 -31.56 9.95
C GLY A 273 -31.30 -31.15 9.51
N PHE A 274 -30.58 -32.06 8.87
CA PHE A 274 -29.56 -31.69 7.88
C PHE A 274 -30.28 -31.19 6.62
N GLU A 275 -31.03 -30.10 6.77
CA GLU A 275 -31.68 -29.46 5.63
C GLU A 275 -30.62 -28.77 4.78
N VAL A 276 -30.88 -28.67 3.48
CA VAL A 276 -30.02 -27.93 2.52
C VAL A 276 -29.78 -26.50 3.00
N TYR A 277 -30.72 -25.92 3.76
CA TYR A 277 -30.57 -24.62 4.43
C TYR A 277 -29.45 -24.60 5.47
N SER A 278 -29.24 -25.67 6.24
CA SER A 278 -28.11 -25.77 7.19
C SER A 278 -26.77 -25.85 6.46
N TRP A 279 -26.73 -26.52 5.30
CA TRP A 279 -25.52 -26.64 4.49
C TRP A 279 -25.20 -25.34 3.72
N MET A 280 -26.21 -24.70 3.12
CA MET A 280 -26.07 -23.38 2.49
C MET A 280 -25.72 -22.30 3.51
N ALA A 281 -26.30 -22.35 4.72
CA ALA A 281 -25.92 -21.46 5.82
C ALA A 281 -24.46 -21.68 6.25
N ALA A 282 -23.98 -22.93 6.30
CA ALA A 282 -22.58 -23.22 6.64
C ALA A 282 -21.58 -22.70 5.58
N PHE A 283 -21.89 -22.85 4.29
CA PHE A 283 -21.02 -22.30 3.23
C PHE A 283 -21.06 -20.78 3.14
N HIS A 284 -22.25 -20.18 3.24
CA HIS A 284 -22.35 -18.72 3.27
C HIS A 284 -21.68 -18.14 4.52
N ALA A 285 -21.73 -18.84 5.66
CA ALA A 285 -20.99 -18.43 6.86
C ALA A 285 -19.47 -18.48 6.63
N GLU A 286 -18.91 -19.52 6.01
CA GLU A 286 -17.47 -19.58 5.71
C GLU A 286 -17.02 -18.51 4.70
N GLU A 287 -17.84 -18.19 3.69
CA GLU A 287 -17.52 -17.17 2.70
C GLU A 287 -17.61 -15.75 3.30
N LEU A 288 -18.60 -15.50 4.18
CA LEU A 288 -18.71 -14.26 4.97
C LEU A 288 -17.58 -14.10 6.00
N ILE A 289 -17.09 -15.20 6.58
CA ILE A 289 -15.95 -15.18 7.53
C ILE A 289 -14.61 -14.97 6.78
N GLY A 290 -14.51 -15.40 5.52
CA GLY A 290 -13.36 -15.16 4.66
C GLY A 290 -13.14 -13.67 4.33
N GLU A 291 -14.21 -12.90 4.20
CA GLU A 291 -14.16 -11.44 3.96
C GLU A 291 -14.20 -10.59 5.24
N SER A 292 -14.78 -11.08 6.34
CA SER A 292 -14.88 -10.34 7.61
C SER A 292 -13.75 -10.69 8.60
N LYS A 293 -12.53 -10.28 8.28
CA LYS A 293 -11.47 -10.09 9.30
C LYS A 293 -11.82 -8.93 10.22
N THR A 294 -12.86 -9.03 11.05
CA THR A 294 -13.00 -8.14 12.23
C THR A 294 -13.96 -8.58 13.34
N THR A 295 -14.84 -9.57 13.17
CA THR A 295 -15.67 -10.03 14.31
C THR A 295 -15.86 -11.54 14.27
N GLY A 296 -15.12 -12.23 15.14
CA GLY A 296 -15.10 -13.69 15.21
C GLY A 296 -16.47 -14.28 15.58
N ILE A 297 -17.08 -14.99 14.63
CA ILE A 297 -18.14 -15.95 14.92
C ILE A 297 -17.47 -17.13 15.62
N SER A 298 -17.67 -17.23 16.94
CA SER A 298 -17.06 -18.28 17.75
C SER A 298 -17.63 -19.65 17.34
N ARG A 299 -16.77 -20.68 17.27
CA ARG A 299 -17.04 -22.01 16.71
C ARG A 299 -18.10 -22.85 17.48
N ASN A 300 -18.80 -22.26 18.45
CA ASN A 300 -19.72 -22.93 19.38
C ASN A 300 -21.07 -22.19 19.55
N LEU A 301 -21.64 -21.61 18.49
CA LEU A 301 -22.99 -21.04 18.55
C LEU A 301 -24.05 -22.14 18.42
N GLU A 302 -25.07 -22.10 19.27
CA GLU A 302 -26.23 -22.97 19.16
C GLU A 302 -27.11 -22.54 17.97
N ILE A 303 -27.81 -23.51 17.36
CA ILE A 303 -28.57 -23.29 16.11
C ILE A 303 -29.64 -22.20 16.28
N ASP A 304 -30.21 -22.06 17.48
CA ASP A 304 -31.21 -21.04 17.79
C ASP A 304 -30.60 -19.62 17.82
N GLU A 305 -29.34 -19.48 18.25
CA GLU A 305 -28.61 -18.21 18.23
C GLU A 305 -28.24 -17.81 16.80
N ILE A 306 -27.86 -18.78 15.95
CA ILE A 306 -27.59 -18.54 14.52
C ILE A 306 -28.88 -18.08 13.81
N ALA A 307 -30.02 -18.72 14.11
CA ALA A 307 -31.31 -18.34 13.53
C ALA A 307 -31.74 -16.93 13.96
N GLN A 308 -31.52 -16.57 15.23
CA GLN A 308 -31.82 -15.24 15.75
C GLN A 308 -30.91 -14.17 15.14
N GLN A 309 -29.62 -14.48 14.97
CA GLN A 309 -28.63 -13.56 14.41
C GLN A 309 -28.81 -13.38 12.89
N MET A 310 -29.24 -14.41 12.15
CA MET A 310 -29.61 -14.29 10.74
C MET A 310 -30.96 -13.59 10.53
N GLY A 311 -31.90 -13.70 11.48
CA GLY A 311 -33.20 -13.02 11.42
C GLY A 311 -33.09 -11.49 11.44
N ASP A 312 -32.05 -10.96 12.08
CA ASP A 312 -31.77 -9.52 12.15
C ASP A 312 -30.99 -8.97 10.93
N LEU A 313 -30.49 -9.86 10.04
CA LEU A 313 -29.86 -9.45 8.80
C LEU A 313 -30.92 -9.01 7.78
N LYS A 314 -31.30 -7.73 7.86
CA LYS A 314 -32.21 -7.10 6.91
C LYS A 314 -31.50 -6.87 5.58
N PHE A 315 -31.64 -7.81 4.65
CA PHE A 315 -31.12 -7.66 3.29
C PHE A 315 -31.83 -6.49 2.58
N ARG A 316 -31.11 -5.38 2.40
CA ARG A 316 -31.58 -4.27 1.56
C ARG A 316 -31.17 -4.55 0.12
N TYR A 317 -32.10 -5.08 -0.68
CA TYR A 317 -31.92 -5.14 -2.13
C TYR A 317 -31.92 -3.71 -2.68
N VAL A 318 -30.75 -3.24 -3.11
CA VAL A 318 -30.64 -2.04 -3.96
C VAL A 318 -30.86 -2.52 -5.38
N ASN A 319 -32.05 -2.24 -5.93
CA ASN A 319 -32.37 -2.58 -7.32
C ASN A 319 -31.67 -1.57 -8.25
N PRO A 320 -30.73 -1.98 -9.13
CA PRO A 320 -29.96 -1.05 -9.96
C PRO A 320 -30.75 -0.48 -11.15
N HIS A 321 -32.03 -0.80 -11.30
CA HIS A 321 -32.91 -0.25 -12.33
C HIS A 321 -34.13 0.42 -11.70
N SER A 322 -33.92 1.59 -11.11
CA SER A 322 -34.95 2.62 -11.03
C SER A 322 -34.54 3.74 -11.98
N PRO A 323 -35.24 3.95 -13.11
CA PRO A 323 -35.10 5.19 -13.85
C PRO A 323 -35.60 6.32 -12.95
N ASN A 324 -34.76 7.34 -12.77
CA ASN A 324 -35.14 8.56 -12.05
C ASN A 324 -36.40 9.15 -12.68
N GLY A 325 -37.48 9.17 -11.92
CA GLY A 325 -38.63 10.05 -12.09
C GLY A 325 -38.67 10.96 -10.86
N ASP A 326 -38.52 12.25 -11.15
CA ASP A 326 -38.62 13.47 -10.33
C ASP A 326 -37.51 13.77 -9.31
#